data_AF-I3SU16-F1
#
_entry.id   AF-I3SU16-F1
#
_cell.length_a   1.000
_cell.length_b   1.000
_cell.length_c   1.000
_cell.angle_alpha   90.00
_cell.angle_beta   90.00
_cell.angle_gamma   90.00
#
_symmetry.space_group_name_H-M   'P 1'
#
loop_
_entity.id
_entity.type
_entity.pdbx_description
1 polymer ?
#
loop_
_entity_poly.entity_id
_entity_poly.type
_entity_poly.pdbx_seq_one_letter_code
_entity_poly.pdbx_strand_id
1 'polypeptide(L)'
;MFEGKNPTLNSKLKPLFEWISQEPVPIALNTALAQLGVIKPVFRLPHVPLRMEKRADFVKLVNEIGREHFVGEKDVQVLDDDDFIIVARY
;
A
#
# COMPACT_ATOMS: atom_id res chain seq x y z
N MET A 1 1.06 29.74 -0.24
CA MET A 1 0.41 28.44 0.07
C MET A 1 -0.81 28.31 -0.82
N PHE A 2 -1.10 27.11 -1.35
CA PHE A 2 -2.31 26.89 -2.15
C PHE A 2 -3.50 26.76 -1.19
N GLU A 3 -4.35 27.79 -1.09
CA GLU A 3 -5.50 27.83 -0.18
C GLU A 3 -6.80 27.39 -0.86
N GLY A 4 -6.73 26.34 -1.68
CA GLY A 4 -7.89 25.88 -2.45
C GLY A 4 -7.77 24.44 -2.94
N LYS A 5 -8.86 23.96 -3.54
CA LYS A 5 -8.86 22.66 -4.22
C LYS A 5 -7.77 22.65 -5.28
N ASN A 6 -6.95 21.61 -5.30
CA ASN A 6 -5.97 21.37 -6.35
C ASN A 6 -6.42 20.14 -7.17
N PRO A 7 -7.14 20.34 -8.28
CA PRO A 7 -7.64 19.24 -9.11
C PRO A 7 -6.52 18.37 -9.65
N THR A 8 -5.36 18.96 -9.96
CA THR A 8 -4.19 18.22 -10.48
C THR A 8 -3.64 17.26 -9.42
N LEU A 9 -3.48 17.71 -8.17
CA LEU A 9 -3.05 16.84 -7.07
C LEU A 9 -4.08 15.73 -6.80
N ASN A 10 -5.37 16.09 -6.77
CA ASN A 10 -6.43 15.11 -6.56
C ASN A 10 -6.44 14.04 -7.66
N SER A 11 -6.30 14.44 -8.93
CA SER A 11 -6.20 13.49 -10.06
C SER A 11 -4.96 12.62 -9.96
N LYS A 12 -3.82 13.15 -9.50
CA LYS A 12 -2.58 12.39 -9.27
C LYS A 12 -2.75 11.32 -8.17
N LEU A 13 -3.51 11.60 -7.11
CA LEU A 13 -3.71 10.69 -5.99
C LEU A 13 -4.87 9.70 -6.17
N LYS A 14 -5.79 9.96 -7.12
CA LYS A 14 -6.97 9.14 -7.35
C LYS A 14 -6.64 7.64 -7.57
N PRO A 15 -5.61 7.26 -8.35
CA PRO A 15 -5.25 5.85 -8.52
C PRO A 15 -4.84 5.16 -7.21
N LEU A 16 -4.17 5.88 -6.29
CA LEU A 16 -3.82 5.34 -4.96
C LEU A 16 -5.08 5.10 -4.11
N PHE A 17 -6.05 6.02 -4.16
CA PHE A 17 -7.33 5.84 -3.44
C PHE A 17 -8.17 4.71 -4.04
N GLU A 18 -8.17 4.53 -5.35
CA GLU A 18 -8.82 3.38 -5.99
C GLU A 18 -8.12 2.07 -5.59
N TRP A 19 -6.79 2.05 -5.57
CA TRP A 19 -6.00 0.88 -5.16
C TRP A 19 -6.25 0.50 -3.69
N ILE A 20 -6.32 1.48 -2.77
CA ILE A 20 -6.51 1.19 -1.34
C ILE A 20 -7.92 0.70 -1.00
N SER A 21 -8.90 0.97 -1.87
CA SER A 21 -10.31 0.59 -1.69
C SER A 21 -10.73 -0.62 -2.53
N GLN A 22 -9.80 -1.31 -3.19
CA GLN A 22 -10.11 -2.49 -4.01
C GLN A 22 -10.60 -3.70 -3.20
N GLU A 23 -10.23 -3.76 -1.92
CA GLU A 23 -10.66 -4.76 -0.95
C GLU A 23 -11.17 -4.05 0.32
N PRO A 24 -11.98 -4.71 1.17
CA PRO A 24 -12.37 -4.16 2.45
C PRO A 24 -11.16 -3.72 3.28
N VAL A 25 -11.25 -2.52 3.86
CA VAL A 25 -10.25 -2.01 4.80
C VAL A 25 -10.15 -3.01 5.98
N PRO A 26 -8.94 -3.41 6.42
CA PRO A 26 -7.63 -2.80 6.14
C PRO A 26 -6.70 -3.58 5.18
N ILE A 27 -7.21 -4.46 4.31
CA ILE A 27 -6.37 -5.39 3.52
C ILE A 27 -5.29 -4.69 2.69
N ALA A 28 -5.70 -3.74 1.83
CA ALA A 28 -4.78 -3.03 0.96
C ALA A 28 -3.81 -2.13 1.75
N LEU A 29 -4.29 -1.46 2.79
CA LEU A 29 -3.47 -0.62 3.66
C LEU A 29 -2.38 -1.42 4.37
N ASN A 30 -2.72 -2.56 4.97
CA ASN A 30 -1.73 -3.43 5.64
C ASN A 30 -0.70 -3.94 4.64
N THR A 31 -1.12 -4.26 3.41
CA THR A 31 -0.20 -4.70 2.35
C THR A 31 0.76 -3.57 1.98
N ALA A 32 0.26 -2.36 1.74
CA ALA A 32 1.08 -1.19 1.40
C ALA A 32 2.10 -0.85 2.50
N LEU A 33 1.69 -0.85 3.77
CA LEU A 33 2.59 -0.56 4.88
C LEU A 33 3.69 -1.64 5.05
N ALA A 34 3.37 -2.90 4.75
CA ALA A 34 4.37 -3.96 4.71
C ALA A 34 5.35 -3.75 3.54
N GLN A 35 4.85 -3.42 2.35
CA GLN A 35 5.67 -3.12 1.16
C GLN A 35 6.58 -1.89 1.35
N LEU A 36 6.16 -0.89 2.14
CA LEU A 36 6.98 0.26 2.55
C LEU A 36 7.98 -0.08 3.67
N GLY A 37 7.93 -1.30 4.21
CA GLY A 37 8.83 -1.77 5.25
C GLY A 37 8.66 -1.08 6.61
N VAL A 38 7.51 -0.43 6.85
CA VAL A 38 7.19 0.28 8.10
C VAL A 38 6.44 -0.58 9.12
N ILE A 39 5.86 -1.70 8.66
CA ILE A 39 5.33 -2.76 9.53
C ILE A 39 5.87 -4.12 9.09
N LYS A 40 5.75 -5.12 9.98
CA LYS A 40 6.02 -6.51 9.60
C LYS A 40 4.87 -7.02 8.70
N PRO A 41 5.14 -7.87 7.69
CA PRO A 41 4.14 -8.48 6.80
C PRO A 41 3.31 -9.57 7.53
N VAL A 42 2.61 -9.21 8.60
CA VAL A 42 1.83 -10.13 9.44
C VAL A 42 0.36 -9.76 9.37
N PHE A 43 -0.47 -10.72 8.97
CA PHE A 43 -1.92 -10.57 8.87
C PHE A 43 -2.62 -11.45 9.91
N ARG A 44 -3.64 -10.87 10.56
CA ARG A 44 -4.56 -11.61 11.41
C ARG A 44 -5.79 -11.97 10.60
N LEU A 45 -6.18 -13.26 10.63
CA LEU A 45 -7.42 -13.69 10.00
C LEU A 45 -8.62 -12.91 10.58
N PRO A 46 -9.63 -12.58 9.74
CA PRO A 46 -9.84 -13.11 8.38
C PRO A 46 -9.09 -12.37 7.26
N HIS A 47 -8.26 -11.37 7.57
CA HIS A 47 -7.55 -10.61 6.54
C HIS A 47 -6.37 -11.39 5.97
N VAL A 48 -6.14 -11.24 4.67
CA VAL A 48 -5.02 -11.81 3.93
C VAL A 48 -4.39 -10.72 3.04
N PRO A 49 -3.09 -10.80 2.69
CA PRO A 49 -2.45 -9.80 1.84
C PRO A 49 -3.04 -9.81 0.43
N LEU A 50 -2.89 -8.70 -0.29
CA LEU A 50 -3.21 -8.64 -1.71
C LEU A 50 -2.28 -9.56 -2.53
N ARG A 51 -2.78 -10.03 -3.67
CA ARG A 51 -2.01 -10.84 -4.64
C ARG A 51 -0.83 -10.07 -5.23
N MET A 52 0.18 -10.81 -5.70
CA MET A 52 1.44 -10.27 -6.20
C MET A 52 1.26 -9.20 -7.28
N GLU A 53 0.29 -9.35 -8.19
CA GLU A 53 0.05 -8.38 -9.26
C GLU A 53 -0.35 -7.01 -8.67
N LYS A 54 -1.20 -7.01 -7.64
CA LYS A 54 -1.64 -5.79 -6.96
C LYS A 54 -0.52 -5.15 -6.15
N ARG A 55 0.38 -5.95 -5.59
CA ARG A 55 1.60 -5.46 -4.91
C ARG A 55 2.56 -4.81 -5.90
N ALA A 56 2.72 -5.39 -7.09
CA ALA A 56 3.52 -4.80 -8.16
C ALA A 56 2.92 -3.47 -8.66
N ASP A 57 1.59 -3.38 -8.77
CA ASP A 57 0.92 -2.13 -9.11
C ASP A 57 1.15 -1.03 -8.05
N PHE A 58 1.18 -1.39 -6.77
CA PHE A 58 1.51 -0.43 -5.71
C PHE A 58 2.93 0.13 -5.84
N VAL A 59 3.91 -0.70 -6.18
CA VAL A 59 5.29 -0.24 -6.43
C VAL A 59 5.33 0.78 -7.57
N LYS A 60 4.58 0.55 -8.65
CA LYS A 60 4.46 1.53 -9.76
C LYS A 60 3.84 2.85 -9.26
N LEU A 61 2.75 2.78 -8.49
CA LEU A 61 2.10 3.97 -7.92
C LEU A 61 3.04 4.77 -7.02
N VAL A 62 3.85 4.11 -6.20
CA VAL A 62 4.83 4.79 -5.34
C VAL A 62 5.89 5.52 -6.18
N ASN A 63 6.39 4.89 -7.24
CA ASN A 63 7.36 5.50 -8.15
C ASN A 63 6.78 6.68 -8.95
N GLU A 64 5.52 6.59 -9.40
CA GLU A 64 4.82 7.67 -10.12
C GLU A 64 4.46 8.85 -9.21
N ILE A 65 4.08 8.57 -7.96
CA ILE A 65 3.74 9.62 -7.00
C ILE A 65 5.01 10.32 -6.48
N GLY A 66 6.06 9.55 -6.20
CA GLY A 66 7.30 9.98 -5.55
C GLY A 66 7.44 9.31 -4.19
N ARG A 67 8.50 8.52 -3.99
CA ARG A 67 8.74 7.75 -2.76
C ARG A 67 8.83 8.64 -1.52
N GLU A 68 9.33 9.86 -1.66
CA GLU A 68 9.46 10.89 -0.63
C GLU A 68 8.13 11.35 -0.01
N HIS A 69 7.00 11.05 -0.67
CA HIS A 69 5.67 11.37 -0.17
C HIS A 69 5.03 10.23 0.65
N PHE A 70 5.69 9.07 0.74
CA PHE A 70 5.24 7.92 1.53
C PHE A 70 6.01 7.81 2.84
N VAL A 71 5.37 7.23 3.85
CA VAL A 71 5.97 7.04 5.17
C VAL A 71 7.15 6.05 5.14
N GLY A 72 8.12 6.27 6.03
CA GLY A 72 9.33 5.44 6.19
C GLY A 72 10.41 5.74 5.15
N GLU A 73 11.61 5.20 5.40
CA GLU A 73 12.83 5.49 4.62
C GLU A 73 13.27 4.35 3.70
N LYS A 74 12.68 3.15 3.83
CA LYS A 74 13.08 1.98 3.03
C LYS A 74 12.51 2.05 1.62
N ASP A 75 13.25 1.52 0.65
CA ASP A 75 12.73 1.31 -0.70
C ASP A 75 11.48 0.44 -0.66
N VAL A 76 10.50 0.77 -1.50
CA VAL A 76 9.28 -0.02 -1.62
C VAL A 76 9.58 -1.37 -2.27
N GLN A 77 9.04 -2.45 -1.71
CA GLN A 77 9.25 -3.81 -2.21
C GLN A 77 7.93 -4.44 -2.66
N VAL A 78 7.97 -5.35 -3.64
CA VAL A 78 6.78 -6.13 -4.05
C VAL A 78 6.38 -7.12 -2.96
N LEU A 79 7.37 -7.72 -2.28
CA LEU A 79 7.25 -8.86 -1.36
C LEU A 79 6.72 -10.12 -2.06
N ASP A 80 7.32 -11.26 -1.76
CA ASP A 80 6.86 -12.58 -2.20
C ASP A 80 5.76 -13.09 -1.27
N ASP A 81 4.95 -14.05 -1.72
CA ASP A 81 3.86 -14.58 -0.89
C ASP A 81 4.38 -15.23 0.40
N ASP A 82 5.57 -15.84 0.35
CA ASP A 82 6.25 -16.47 1.49
C ASP A 82 6.78 -15.46 2.53
N ASP A 83 6.84 -14.17 2.19
CA ASP A 83 7.19 -13.12 3.16
C ASP A 83 6.06 -12.86 4.16
N PHE A 84 4.81 -13.26 3.85
CA PHE A 84 3.65 -12.96 4.68
C PHE A 84 3.34 -14.06 5.70
N ILE A 85 3.14 -13.65 6.95
CA ILE A 85 2.71 -14.54 8.03
C ILE A 85 1.22 -14.34 8.29
N ILE A 86 0.41 -15.39 8.15
CA ILE A 86 -1.02 -15.36 8.44
C ILE A 86 -1.29 -16.05 9.78
N VAL A 87 -1.87 -15.32 10.73
CA VAL A 87 -2.13 -15.78 12.10
C VAL A 87 -3.63 -15.93 12.34
N ALA A 88 -4.05 -17.15 12.68
CA ALA A 88 -5.44 -17.47 13.00
C ALA A 88 -5.77 -17.40 14.50
N ARG A 89 -4.80 -17.72 15.36
CA ARG A 89 -4.93 -17.70 16.83
C ARG A 89 -3.85 -16.78 17.39
N TYR A 90 -4.26 -15.69 18.02
CA TYR A 90 -3.42 -14.61 18.52
C TYR A 90 -3.97 -14.04 19.82
#